data_AF-A0A286C6U3-F1
#
_entry.id   AF-A0A286C6U3-F1
#
_cell.length_a   1.000
_cell.length_b   1.000
_cell.length_c   1.000
_cell.angle_alpha   90.00
_cell.angle_beta   90.00
_cell.angle_gamma   90.00
#
_symmetry.space_group_name_H-M   'P 1'
#
loop_
_entity.id
_entity.type
_entity.pdbx_description
1 polymer ?
#
loop_
_entity_poly.entity_id
_entity_poly.type
_entity_poly.pdbx_seq_one_letter_code
_entity_poly.pdbx_strand_id
1 'polypeptide(L)' 'MQREDIVWQTAVEWVIRGHESLSPADMKELIDWLKEDPANQAAYEEASRLWLLTGLVPPSVPPSDN' A
#
# COMPACT_ATOMS: atom_id res chain seq x y z
N MET A 1 -4.18 -4.97 -19.40
CA MET A 1 -4.42 -4.41 -18.05
C MET A 1 -5.01 -3.02 -18.26
N GLN A 2 -6.14 -2.72 -17.64
CA GLN A 2 -6.71 -1.37 -17.71
C GLN A 2 -5.84 -0.42 -16.88
N ARG A 3 -5.87 0.88 -17.20
CA ARG A 3 -5.11 1.89 -16.46
C ARG A 3 -5.44 1.87 -14.96
N GLU A 4 -6.71 1.64 -14.63
CA GLU A 4 -7.22 1.53 -13.26
C GLU A 4 -6.62 0.34 -12.51
N ASP A 5 -6.43 -0.82 -13.16
CA ASP A 5 -5.80 -1.99 -12.54
C ASP A 5 -4.36 -1.67 -12.13
N ILE A 6 -3.62 -0.93 -12.96
CA ILE A 6 -2.23 -0.55 -12.69
C ILE A 6 -2.16 0.40 -11.50
N VAL A 7 -3.02 1.43 -11.50
CA VAL A 7 -3.12 2.40 -10.40
C VAL A 7 -3.50 1.70 -9.09
N TRP A 8 -4.43 0.75 -9.15
CA TRP A 8 -4.84 -0.06 -8.00
C TRP A 8 -3.69 -0.92 -7.45
N GLN A 9 -2.97 -1.62 -8.32
CA GLN A 9 -1.85 -2.47 -7.90
C GLN A 9 -0.75 -1.65 -7.24
N THR A 10 -0.35 -0.53 -7.85
CA THR A 10 0.66 0.37 -7.27
C THR A 10 0.21 0.96 -5.94
N ALA A 11 -1.07 1.33 -5.78
CA ALA A 11 -1.63 1.77 -4.51
C ALA A 11 -1.48 0.72 -3.40
N VAL A 12 -1.83 -0.53 -3.69
CA VAL A 12 -1.73 -1.64 -2.73
C VAL A 12 -0.28 -1.91 -2.34
N GLU A 13 0.65 -1.91 -3.30
CA GLU A 13 2.09 -2.07 -3.01
C GLU A 13 2.62 -0.98 -2.09
N TRP A 14 2.22 0.29 -2.32
CA TRP A 14 2.60 1.40 -1.46
C TRP A 14 2.07 1.23 -0.03
N VAL A 15 0.83 0.77 0.13
CA VAL A 15 0.22 0.54 1.45
C VAL A 15 0.94 -0.57 2.22
N ILE A 16 1.26 -1.69 1.55
CA ILE A 16 2.03 -2.80 2.15
C ILE A 16 3.41 -2.32 2.60
N ARG A 17 4.15 -1.64 1.71
CA ARG A 17 5.49 -1.13 1.99
C ARG A 17 5.49 -0.04 3.07
N GLY A 18 4.43 0.76 3.10
CA GLY A 18 4.07 1.72 4.16
C GLY A 18 3.98 1.10 5.55
N HIS A 19 3.43 -0.10 5.63
CA HIS A 19 3.24 -0.82 6.88
C HIS A 19 4.53 -1.48 7.39
N GLU A 20 5.41 -1.96 6.51
CA GLU A 20 6.68 -2.60 6.92
C GLU A 20 7.70 -1.58 7.43
N SER A 21 8.01 -0.55 6.62
CA SER A 21 8.79 0.65 6.96
C SER A 21 9.19 1.36 5.66
N LEU A 22 8.76 2.60 5.45
CA LEU A 22 9.21 3.40 4.30
C LEU A 22 10.47 4.19 4.62
N SER A 23 11.43 4.16 3.69
CA SER A 23 12.57 5.07 3.72
C SER A 23 12.13 6.50 3.37
N PRO A 24 12.90 7.53 3.72
CA PRO A 24 12.63 8.91 3.29
C PRO A 24 12.56 9.07 1.77
N ALA A 25 13.32 8.26 1.02
CA ALA A 25 13.27 8.19 -0.44
C ALA A 25 11.95 7.61 -0.93
N ASP A 26 11.50 6.50 -0.34
CA ASP A 26 10.23 5.85 -0.68
C ASP A 26 9.03 6.77 -0.38
N MET A 27 9.07 7.52 0.74
CA MET A 27 8.04 8.51 1.03
C MET A 27 7.99 9.63 -0.01
N LYS A 28 9.15 10.07 -0.51
CA LYS A 28 9.20 11.08 -1.56
C LYS A 28 8.60 10.55 -2.85
N GLU A 29 8.94 9.33 -3.25
CA GLU A 29 8.37 8.68 -4.45
C GLU A 29 6.86 8.47 -4.34
N LEU A 30 6.37 8.05 -3.16
CA LEU A 30 4.94 7.95 -2.89
C LEU A 30 4.23 9.30 -3.05
N ILE A 31 4.78 10.37 -2.45
CA ILE A 31 4.19 11.71 -2.56
C ILE A 31 4.20 12.22 -4.00
N ASP A 32 5.28 11.96 -4.75
CA ASP A 32 5.37 12.35 -6.15
C ASP A 32 4.32 11.59 -6.98
N TRP A 33 4.19 10.27 -6.79
CA TRP A 33 3.18 9.43 -7.47
C TRP A 33 1.73 9.84 -7.15
N LEU A 34 1.42 10.17 -5.88
CA LEU A 34 0.10 10.65 -5.48
C LEU A 34 -0.28 11.99 -6.12
N LYS A 35 0.71 12.84 -6.44
CA LYS A 35 0.50 14.14 -7.07
C LYS A 35 0.36 14.06 -8.59
N GLU A 36 0.82 12.99 -9.22
CA GLU A 36 0.77 12.85 -10.68
C GLU A 36 -0.67 12.72 -11.21
N ASP A 37 -1.55 12.00 -10.50
CA ASP A 37 -2.93 11.80 -10.93
C ASP A 37 -3.87 11.69 -9.71
N PRO A 38 -5.01 12.40 -9.68
CA PRO A 38 -6.03 12.24 -8.63
C PRO A 38 -6.56 10.80 -8.52
N ALA A 39 -6.50 9.99 -9.58
CA ALA A 39 -6.85 8.57 -9.52
C ALA A 39 -5.88 7.76 -8.63
N ASN A 40 -4.59 8.13 -8.61
CA ASN A 40 -3.59 7.51 -7.74
C ASN A 40 -3.92 7.76 -6.27
N GLN A 41 -4.30 9.01 -5.94
CA GLN A 41 -4.73 9.37 -4.60
C GLN A 41 -5.98 8.59 -4.18
N ALA A 42 -7.01 8.54 -5.02
CA ALA A 42 -8.24 7.82 -4.70
C ALA A 42 -7.99 6.33 -4.46
N ALA A 43 -7.18 5.69 -5.30
CA ALA A 43 -6.81 4.28 -5.15
C ALA A 43 -5.99 4.02 -3.88
N TYR A 44 -5.04 4.89 -3.55
CA TYR A 44 -4.23 4.76 -2.33
C TYR A 44 -5.05 4.91 -1.06
N GLU A 45 -5.97 5.88 -1.01
CA GLU A 45 -6.88 6.04 0.12
C GLU A 45 -7.78 4.81 0.30
N GLU A 46 -8.28 4.27 -0.80
CA GLU A 46 -9.12 3.08 -0.77
C GLU A 46 -8.35 1.83 -0.37
N ALA A 47 -7.15 1.61 -0.94
CA ALA A 47 -6.26 0.53 -0.53
C ALA A 47 -5.87 0.65 0.95
N SER A 48 -5.61 1.87 1.44
CA SER A 48 -5.30 2.13 2.86
C SER A 48 -6.49 1.79 3.75
N ARG A 49 -7.72 2.19 3.36
CA ARG A 49 -8.95 1.84 4.09
C ARG A 49 -9.15 0.33 4.14
N LEU A 50 -8.99 -0.35 3.00
CA LEU A 50 -9.09 -1.82 2.94
C LEU A 50 -8.04 -2.49 3.82
N TRP A 51 -6.79 -2.03 3.79
CA TRP A 51 -5.71 -2.55 4.64
C TRP A 51 -6.02 -2.38 6.13
N LEU A 52 -6.64 -1.26 6.52
CA LEU A 52 -7.07 -1.01 7.90
C LEU A 52 -8.21 -1.95 8.32
N LEU A 53 -9.13 -2.24 7.41
CA LEU A 53 -10.22 -3.20 7.64
C LEU A 53 -9.73 -4.65 7.68
N THR A 54 -8.72 -5.02 6.87
CA THR A 54 -8.13 -6.36 6.83
C THR A 54 -7.02 -6.55 7.87
N GLY A 55 -6.45 -5.48 8.42
CA GLY A 55 -5.37 -5.44 9.42
C GLY A 55 -5.71 -6.09 10.77
N LEU A 56 -6.89 -6.70 10.90
CA LEU A 56 -7.25 -7.64 11.98
C LEU A 56 -6.63 -9.04 11.81
N VAL A 57 -5.87 -9.29 10.74
CA VAL A 57 -5.16 -10.56 10.56
C VAL A 57 -3.69 -10.36 10.92
N PRO A 58 -3.25 -10.67 12.16
CA PRO A 58 -1.83 -10.78 12.44
C PRO A 58 -1.23 -11.83 11.49
N PRO A 59 0.01 -11.63 10.98
CA PRO A 59 0.71 -12.72 10.33
C PRO A 59 0.74 -13.86 11.34
N SER A 60 0.19 -15.01 10.95
CA SER A 60 0.28 -16.22 11.77
C SER A 60 1.77 -16.49 11.94
N VAL A 61 2.33 -16.09 13.08
CA VAL A 61 3.67 -16.46 13.51
C VAL A 61 3.72 -17.98 13.38
N PRO A 62 4.48 -18.55 12.43
CA PRO A 62 4.65 -19.98 12.42
C PRO A 62 5.28 -20.34 13.77
N PRO A 63 4.78 -21.35 14.48
CA PRO A 63 5.34 -21.71 15.77
C PRO A 63 6.83 -22.01 15.58
N SER A 64 7.68 -21.28 16.30
CA SER A 64 9.10 -21.60 16.42
C SER A 64 9.20 -23.02 16.96
N ASP A 65 9.55 -23.96 16.08
CA ASP A 65 9.90 -25.32 16.46
C ASP A 65 11.25 -25.28 17.19
N ASN A 66 11.25 -25.83 18.41
CA ASN A 66 12.33 -25.76 19.40
C ASN A 66 13.03 -27.12 19.54
#